data_AF-A0A120AFF8-F1
#
_entry.id   AF-A0A120AFF8-F1
#
_cell.length_a   1.000
_cell.length_b   1.000
_cell.length_c   1.000
_cell.angle_alpha   90.00
_cell.angle_beta   90.00
_cell.angle_gamma   90.00
#
_symmetry.space_group_name_H-M   'P 1'
#
loop_
_entity.id
_entity.type
_entity.pdbx_description
1 polymer ?
#
loop_
_entity_poly.entity_id
_entity_poly.type
_entity_poly.pdbx_seq_one_letter_code
_entity_poly.pdbx_strand_id
1 'polypeptide(L)'
;MAGYLRANPLACDTAEGIRRWWFGTEHEVAMNELQDALEWMKRCGAIEEIVAADGRRRYRRLGDDAQLAALSQAHRSHQARED
;
A
#
# COMPACT_ATOMS: atom_id res chain seq x y z
N MET A 1 0.18 -4.95 2.60
CA MET A 1 -0.56 -3.92 1.84
C MET A 1 -1.15 -4.41 0.50
N ALA A 2 -0.36 -4.83 -0.49
CA ALA A 2 -0.88 -5.23 -1.81
C ALA A 2 -1.90 -6.40 -1.79
N GLY A 3 -1.72 -7.37 -0.89
CA GLY A 3 -2.73 -8.43 -0.66
C GLY A 3 -4.06 -7.89 -0.13
N TYR A 4 -4.04 -6.89 0.74
CA TYR A 4 -5.24 -6.24 1.27
C TYR A 4 -6.01 -5.50 0.16
N LEU A 5 -5.31 -4.77 -0.71
CA LEU A 5 -5.91 -4.05 -1.85
C LEU A 5 -6.52 -4.98 -2.92
N ARG A 6 -5.96 -6.19 -3.07
CA ARG A 6 -6.56 -7.23 -3.92
C ARG A 6 -7.87 -7.74 -3.32
N ALA A 7 -7.87 -8.06 -2.03
CA ALA A 7 -9.05 -8.52 -1.32
C ALA A 7 -10.14 -7.43 -1.17
N ASN A 8 -9.74 -6.15 -1.16
CA ASN A 8 -10.62 -5.01 -0.96
C ASN A 8 -10.42 -3.96 -2.07
N PRO A 9 -10.96 -4.18 -3.28
CA PRO A 9 -10.69 -3.32 -4.44
C PRO A 9 -11.14 -1.86 -4.28
N LEU A 10 -12.11 -1.60 -3.41
CA LEU A 10 -12.64 -0.26 -3.15
C LEU A 10 -11.98 0.42 -1.94
N ALA A 11 -10.99 -0.21 -1.32
CA ALA A 11 -10.28 0.38 -0.19
C ALA A 11 -9.58 1.68 -0.61
N CYS A 12 -9.84 2.74 0.16
CA CYS A 12 -9.32 4.09 -0.06
C CYS A 12 -9.21 4.77 1.30
N ASP A 13 -7.99 5.02 1.78
CA ASP A 13 -7.78 5.51 3.14
C ASP A 13 -6.51 6.36 3.25
N THR A 14 -6.37 7.11 4.34
CA THR A 14 -5.15 7.86 4.66
C THR A 14 -4.03 6.93 5.09
N ALA A 15 -2.78 7.39 5.10
CA ALA A 15 -1.67 6.60 5.65
C ALA A 15 -1.92 6.13 7.10
N GLU A 16 -2.56 6.99 7.91
CA GLU A 16 -2.93 6.63 9.29
C GLU A 16 -3.99 5.54 9.35
N GLY A 17 -5.04 5.63 8.51
CA GLY A 17 -6.08 4.62 8.43
C GLY A 17 -5.55 3.28 7.90
N ILE A 18 -4.69 3.34 6.88
CA ILE A 18 -3.97 2.16 6.35
C ILE A 18 -3.17 1.48 7.47
N ARG A 19 -2.36 2.23 8.22
CA ARG A 19 -1.58 1.69 9.34
C ARG A 19 -2.47 1.05 10.40
N ARG A 20 -3.61 1.67 10.71
CA ARG A 20 -4.49 1.24 11.80
C ARG A 20 -5.37 0.05 11.44
N TRP A 21 -5.80 -0.06 10.18
CA TRP A 21 -6.88 -0.98 9.80
C TRP A 21 -6.47 -2.08 8.82
N TRP A 22 -5.39 -1.89 8.05
CA TRP A 22 -5.06 -2.81 6.95
C TRP A 22 -4.01 -3.84 7.31
N PHE A 23 -3.20 -3.57 8.34
CA PHE A 23 -2.25 -4.52 8.90
C PHE A 23 -2.91 -5.09 10.15
N GLY A 24 -3.20 -6.40 10.14
CA GLY A 24 -3.83 -7.06 11.28
C GLY A 24 -3.05 -6.84 12.58
N THR A 25 -3.65 -7.22 13.71
CA THR A 25 -3.11 -6.92 15.07
C THR A 25 -1.72 -7.47 15.35
N GLU A 26 -1.23 -8.41 14.54
CA GLU A 26 0.09 -9.04 14.68
C GLU A 26 1.20 -8.31 13.92
N HIS A 27 0.87 -7.30 13.09
CA HIS A 27 1.84 -6.54 12.32
C HIS A 27 1.77 -5.06 12.70
N GLU A 28 2.67 -4.64 13.57
CA GLU A 28 2.95 -3.23 13.77
C GLU A 28 3.88 -2.74 12.66
N VAL A 29 3.45 -1.72 11.92
CA VAL A 29 4.22 -1.11 10.82
C VAL A 29 4.61 0.30 11.23
N ALA A 30 5.91 0.62 11.13
CA ALA A 30 6.36 1.97 11.43
C ALA A 30 5.88 2.95 10.35
N MET A 31 5.59 4.19 10.75
CA MET A 31 4.97 5.16 9.83
C MET A 31 5.89 5.56 8.66
N ASN A 32 7.20 5.61 8.89
CA ASN A 32 8.21 5.83 7.85
C ASN A 32 8.24 4.66 6.84
N GLU A 33 8.27 3.42 7.32
CA GLU A 33 8.25 2.22 6.46
C GLU A 33 6.99 2.18 5.61
N LEU A 34 5.84 2.54 6.19
CA LEU A 34 4.58 2.65 5.45
C LEU A 34 4.66 3.72 4.36
N GLN A 35 5.23 4.89 4.65
CA GLN A 35 5.36 5.97 3.67
C GLN A 35 6.30 5.58 2.53
N ASP A 36 7.42 4.92 2.83
CA ASP A 36 8.34 4.41 1.81
C ASP A 36 7.66 3.36 0.92
N ALA A 37 6.88 2.46 1.52
CA ALA A 37 6.10 1.46 0.78
C ALA A 37 5.03 2.11 -0.11
N LEU A 38 4.31 3.12 0.40
CA LEU A 38 3.31 3.87 -0.35
C LEU A 38 3.94 4.58 -1.55
N GLU A 39 5.06 5.26 -1.34
CA GLU A 39 5.76 5.97 -2.41
C GLU A 39 6.33 5.00 -3.45
N TRP A 40 6.86 3.86 -3.03
CA TRP A 40 7.29 2.81 -3.95
C TRP A 40 6.13 2.26 -4.78
N MET A 41 5.00 1.92 -4.15
CA MET A 41 3.82 1.41 -4.87
C MET A 41 3.23 2.45 -5.84
N LYS A 42 3.26 3.74 -5.47
CA LYS A 42 2.86 4.86 -6.33
C LYS A 42 3.79 4.98 -7.55
N ARG A 43 5.11 4.93 -7.35
CA ARG A 43 6.10 4.93 -8.45
C ARG A 43 5.92 3.74 -9.41
N CYS A 44 5.48 2.59 -8.89
CA CYS A 44 5.15 1.43 -9.71
C CYS A 44 3.76 1.50 -10.38
N GLY A 45 3.01 2.59 -10.22
CA GLY A 45 1.67 2.77 -10.79
C GLY A 45 0.60 1.85 -10.20
N ALA A 46 0.84 1.27 -9.03
CA ALA A 46 -0.05 0.31 -8.40
C ALA A 46 -1.22 0.98 -7.68
N ILE A 47 -0.92 2.12 -7.08
CA ILE A 47 -1.84 2.96 -6.33
C ILE A 47 -1.73 4.38 -6.85
N GLU A 48 -2.78 5.14 -6.61
CA GLU A 48 -2.78 6.59 -6.76
C GLU A 48 -2.95 7.25 -5.39
N GLU A 49 -2.40 8.46 -5.28
CA GLU A 49 -2.62 9.35 -4.15
C GLU A 49 -3.56 10.46 -4.60
N ILE A 50 -4.68 10.63 -3.89
CA ILE A 50 -5.67 11.65 -4.16
C ILE A 50 -5.80 12.58 -2.96
N VAL A 51 -5.96 13.88 -3.22
CA VAL A 51 -6.35 14.86 -2.19
C VAL A 51 -7.88 14.88 -2.15
N ALA A 52 -8.46 14.44 -1.04
CA ALA A 52 -9.90 14.46 -0.83
C ALA A 52 -10.38 15.89 -0.50
N ALA A 53 -11.71 16.11 -0.55
CA ALA A 53 -12.32 17.41 -0.28
C ALA A 53 -12.06 17.94 1.15
N ASP A 54 -11.71 17.06 2.09
CA ASP A 54 -11.29 17.38 3.46
C ASP A 54 -9.80 17.79 3.56
N GLY A 55 -9.10 17.89 2.42
CA GLY A 55 -7.68 18.21 2.33
C GLY A 55 -6.74 17.06 2.67
N ARG A 56 -7.26 15.88 3.04
CA ARG A 56 -6.44 14.72 3.42
C ARG A 56 -6.04 13.92 2.19
N ARG A 57 -4.80 13.39 2.23
CA ARG A 57 -4.29 12.48 1.20
C ARG A 57 -4.82 11.07 1.48
N ARG A 58 -5.40 10.44 0.45
CA ARG A 58 -5.88 9.06 0.48
C ARG A 58 -5.24 8.25 -0.63
N TYR A 59 -5.04 6.97 -0.37
CA TYR A 59 -4.42 6.04 -1.30
C TYR A 59 -5.42 4.95 -1.66
N ARG A 60 -5.55 4.69 -2.96
CA ARG A 60 -6.42 3.65 -3.52
C ARG A 60 -5.69 2.91 -4.63
N ARG A 61 -6.13 1.68 -4.92
CA ARG A 61 -5.58 0.94 -6.06
C ARG A 61 -5.88 1.65 -7.39
N LEU A 62 -4.90 1.61 -8.27
CA LEU A 62 -5.02 1.97 -9.69
C LEU A 62 -4.93 0.72 -10.57
N GLY A 63 -4.11 -0.25 -10.15
CA GLY A 63 -3.86 -1.49 -10.89
C GLY A 63 -4.92 -2.59 -10.72
N ASP A 64 -4.90 -3.53 -11.67
CA ASP A 64 -5.65 -4.79 -11.56
C ASP A 64 -5.00 -5.77 -10.56
N ASP A 65 -5.62 -6.92 -10.38
CA ASP A 65 -5.16 -7.92 -9.41
C ASP A 65 -3.81 -8.54 -9.80
N ALA A 66 -3.49 -8.62 -11.09
CA ALA A 66 -2.24 -9.17 -11.59
C ALA A 66 -1.07 -8.22 -11.29
N GLN A 67 -1.26 -6.91 -11.49
CA GLN A 67 -0.25 -5.90 -11.15
C GLN A 67 0.05 -5.90 -9.64
N LEU A 68 -0.98 -5.96 -8.79
CA LEU A 68 -0.80 -6.03 -7.33
C LEU A 68 -0.16 -7.34 -6.87
N ALA A 69 -0.42 -8.45 -7.57
CA ALA A 69 0.22 -9.74 -7.30
C ALA A 69 1.72 -9.70 -7.64
N ALA A 70 2.08 -9.15 -8.79
CA ALA A 70 3.47 -9.00 -9.22
C ALA A 70 4.28 -8.12 -8.25
N LEU A 71 3.70 -7.01 -7.79
CA LEU A 71 4.34 -6.15 -6.79
C LEU A 71 4.58 -6.83 -5.45
N SER A 72 3.62 -7.62 -4.99
CA SER A 72 3.79 -8.41 -3.76
C SER A 72 4.96 -9.37 -3.86
N GLN A 73 5.20 -9.94 -5.04
CA GLN A 73 6.32 -10.84 -5.31
C GLN A 73 7.64 -10.07 -5.40
N ALA A 74 7.67 -8.97 -6.17
CA ALA A 74 8.86 -8.13 -6.35
C ALA A 74 9.37 -7.54 -5.02
N HIS A 75 8.46 -7.10 -4.14
CA HIS A 75 8.84 -6.57 -2.83
C HIS A 75 9.53 -7.61 -1.95
N ARG A 76 8.99 -8.84 -1.90
CA ARG A 76 9.61 -9.95 -1.15
C ARG A 76 11.00 -10.31 -1.70
N SER A 77 11.17 -10.28 -3.01
CA SER A 77 12.47 -10.53 -3.65
C SER A 77 13.48 -9.41 -3.44
N HIS A 78 13.04 -8.18 -3.19
CA HIS A 78 13.93 -7.05 -2.84
C HIS A 78 14.44 -7.19 -1.41
N GLN A 79 13.54 -7.45 -0.45
CA GLN A 79 13.92 -7.57 0.96
C GLN A 79 14.87 -8.76 1.19
N ALA A 80 14.63 -9.91 0.54
CA ALA A 80 15.50 -11.08 0.67
C ALA A 80 16.92 -10.94 0.07
N ARG A 81 17.24 -9.81 -0.58
CA ARG A 81 18.58 -9.52 -1.13
C ARG A 81 19.37 -8.51 -0.30
N GLU A 82 18.70 -7.87 0.67
CA GLU A 82 19.28 -6.85 1.55
C GLU A 82 19.55 -7.40 2.98
N ASP A 83 19.05 -8.61 3.28
CA ASP A 83 19.40 -9.43 4.45
C ASP A 83 20.55 -10.42 4.14
#